data_AF-A0A8S1RAQ6-F1
#
_entry.id   AF-A0A8S1RAQ6-F1
#
_cell.length_a   1.000
_cell.length_b   1.000
_cell.length_c   1.000
_cell.angle_alpha   90.00
_cell.angle_beta   90.00
_cell.angle_gamma   90.00
#
_symmetry.space_group_name_H-M   'P 1'
#
loop_
_entity.id
_entity.type
_entity.pdbx_description
1 polymer ?
#
loop_
_entity_poly.entity_id
_entity_poly.type
_entity_poly.pdbx_seq_one_letter_code
_entity_poly.pdbx_strand_id
1 'polypeptide(L)'
;MNLPQLKLKDLQQIDTARLTRFIKNQMAGMPHLNNPKELAIALASKYIKLKDQPKLTQSVILGKEVRRSDQNKVVQLPTLIQNNYIYYLGTGNNHQVVQRVLSKRTEWISTNNKNDTLINFRWQQTQKGYQYDKLLPQNRTKSVVNHFEFHSEISQKSNLFRNLQQYCEENQLDILTFVPLTFVLDFTNEKADVYLLQFLQYYENNASQFMKLNDAQNKFYMIRRQLNTYMQITDKIIQINKSKIPNTFLGHEYLWILKPTQFNRGRGIHVIKDLDQMTHLLDQYISGKQQMRDGQIIKSKQFVIQKYLEKPLLINNRKFDIRVWGMLNQDLEFFFFEQGYIRMASEEYNTKNVLNQYVHLTNNAIQKYSPNYGKLEDGNQLSFDQAASYFKTKGDFYKEIVENIKQISLKAFLSVRKKINILGRRYCFEIFGLDYMIDEEFKVWLIEINSNPCLEESSPLLSKLIPRMLDDAFSLTLDQLFPITKKQTTFSVPNYSDNHNMWRKLGKLQ
;
A
#
# COMPACT_ATOMS: atom_id res chain seq x y z
N MET A 1 28.62 28.89 -23.84
CA MET A 1 27.44 28.64 -24.71
C MET A 1 26.34 29.58 -24.25
N ASN A 2 25.94 30.52 -25.10
CA ASN A 2 24.90 31.51 -24.78
C ASN A 2 23.55 30.82 -24.57
N LEU A 3 22.99 30.93 -23.36
CA LEU A 3 21.62 30.52 -23.06
C LEU A 3 20.65 31.51 -23.74
N PRO A 4 19.58 31.04 -24.40
CA PRO A 4 18.61 31.94 -25.01
C PRO A 4 17.85 32.73 -23.93
N GLN A 5 17.76 34.05 -24.10
CA GLN A 5 16.96 34.93 -23.24
C GLN A 5 15.47 34.65 -23.47
N LEU A 6 14.86 33.91 -22.55
CA LEU A 6 13.40 33.78 -22.45
C LEU A 6 12.78 35.15 -22.12
N LYS A 7 11.84 35.62 -22.94
CA LYS A 7 11.14 36.88 -22.71
C LYS A 7 10.05 36.67 -21.65
N LEU A 8 9.89 37.64 -20.75
CA LEU A 8 8.99 37.60 -19.58
C LEU A 8 7.52 37.26 -19.93
N LYS A 9 7.11 37.45 -21.19
CA LYS A 9 5.75 37.17 -21.69
C LYS A 9 5.45 35.66 -21.80
N ASP A 10 6.46 34.81 -21.96
CA ASP A 10 6.31 33.35 -22.07
C ASP A 10 6.02 32.67 -20.71
N LEU A 11 6.28 33.38 -19.60
CA LEU A 11 6.03 32.89 -18.23
C LEU A 11 4.58 33.11 -17.78
N GLN A 12 3.77 33.91 -18.49
CA GLN A 12 2.40 34.25 -18.09
C GLN A 12 1.36 33.16 -18.43
N GLN A 13 1.72 32.14 -19.21
CA GLN A 13 0.83 30.99 -19.56
C GLN A 13 1.13 29.70 -18.77
N ILE A 14 1.93 29.79 -17.71
CA ILE A 14 2.37 28.64 -16.92
C ILE A 14 1.45 28.51 -15.70
N ASP A 15 0.84 27.33 -15.52
CA ASP A 15 0.24 26.94 -14.24
C ASP A 15 1.36 26.88 -13.18
N THR A 16 1.50 27.99 -12.45
CA THR A 16 2.60 28.26 -11.52
C THR A 16 2.65 27.21 -10.41
N ALA A 17 1.50 26.67 -9.97
CA ALA A 17 1.44 25.64 -8.95
C ALA A 17 2.05 24.30 -9.43
N ARG A 18 1.79 23.90 -10.68
CA ARG A 18 2.36 22.67 -11.28
C ARG A 18 3.87 22.78 -11.51
N LEU A 19 4.34 23.91 -12.02
CA LEU A 19 5.77 24.13 -12.22
C LEU A 19 6.53 24.17 -10.88
N THR A 20 5.98 24.84 -9.87
CA THR A 20 6.58 24.87 -8.52
C THR A 20 6.66 23.47 -7.91
N ARG A 21 5.65 22.61 -8.11
CA ARG A 21 5.66 21.22 -7.61
C ARG A 21 6.67 20.34 -8.34
N PHE A 22 6.79 20.49 -9.67
CA PHE A 22 7.79 19.81 -10.47
C PHE A 22 9.22 20.17 -10.04
N ILE A 23 9.50 21.47 -9.87
CA ILE A 23 10.81 21.96 -9.41
C ILE A 23 11.11 21.46 -7.99
N LYS A 24 10.16 21.55 -7.05
CA LYS A 24 10.34 21.04 -5.67
C LYS A 24 10.67 19.55 -5.63
N ASN A 25 10.02 18.73 -6.47
CA ASN A 25 10.27 17.30 -6.52
C ASN A 25 11.64 16.94 -7.10
N GLN A 26 12.13 17.70 -8.08
CA GLN A 26 13.47 17.49 -8.66
C GLN A 26 14.59 17.98 -7.73
N MET A 27 14.37 19.08 -7.00
CA MET A 27 15.33 19.60 -6.01
C MET A 27 15.49 18.69 -4.79
N ALA A 28 14.44 17.93 -4.41
CA ALA A 28 14.48 16.98 -3.30
C ALA A 28 15.47 15.81 -3.51
N GLY A 29 15.99 15.63 -4.74
CA GLY A 29 16.98 14.60 -5.07
C GLY A 29 18.44 15.10 -5.17
N MET A 30 18.71 16.39 -4.97
CA MET A 30 20.04 16.97 -5.21
C MET A 30 20.41 18.06 -4.18
N PRO A 31 20.86 17.68 -2.96
CA PRO A 31 21.08 18.64 -1.87
C PRO A 31 22.36 19.51 -1.98
N HIS A 32 23.19 19.37 -3.02
CA HIS A 32 24.52 20.02 -3.10
C HIS A 32 24.82 20.69 -4.46
N LEU A 33 23.99 21.63 -4.91
CA LEU A 33 24.28 22.43 -6.12
C LEU A 33 24.20 23.93 -5.84
N ASN A 34 25.28 24.64 -6.19
CA ASN A 34 25.62 26.00 -5.74
C ASN A 34 24.88 27.17 -6.42
N ASN A 35 23.82 26.95 -7.20
CA ASN A 35 22.99 28.07 -7.67
C ASN A 35 21.54 27.66 -8.02
N PRO A 36 20.60 27.80 -7.06
CA PRO A 36 19.20 27.38 -7.23
C PRO A 36 18.46 28.08 -8.39
N LYS A 37 18.89 29.30 -8.76
CA LYS A 37 18.21 30.13 -9.75
C LYS A 37 18.47 29.64 -11.19
N GLU A 38 19.69 29.23 -11.50
CA GLU A 38 20.05 28.68 -12.82
C GLU A 38 19.44 27.29 -13.05
N LEU A 39 19.36 26.47 -11.99
CA LEU A 39 18.73 25.15 -12.06
C LEU A 39 17.22 25.25 -12.28
N ALA A 40 16.54 26.20 -11.61
CA ALA A 40 15.13 26.46 -11.84
C ALA A 40 14.85 26.90 -13.29
N ILE A 41 15.72 27.73 -13.86
CA ILE A 41 15.63 28.18 -15.27
C ILE A 41 15.86 27.01 -16.24
N ALA A 42 16.83 26.13 -15.97
CA ALA A 42 17.09 24.95 -16.79
C ALA A 42 15.94 23.93 -16.74
N LEU A 43 15.35 23.70 -15.57
CA LEU A 43 14.21 22.80 -15.38
C LEU A 43 12.92 23.36 -15.99
N ALA A 44 12.68 24.66 -15.89
CA ALA A 44 11.57 25.33 -16.57
C ALA A 44 11.72 25.25 -18.10
N SER A 45 12.93 25.45 -18.62
CA SER A 45 13.23 25.31 -20.06
C SER A 45 13.01 23.88 -20.57
N LYS A 46 13.29 22.87 -19.74
CA LYS A 46 13.03 21.45 -20.05
C LYS A 46 11.53 21.13 -20.05
N TYR A 47 10.77 21.71 -19.12
CA TYR A 47 9.30 21.58 -19.07
C TYR A 47 8.63 22.22 -20.29
N ILE A 48 9.09 23.40 -20.74
CA ILE A 48 8.58 24.08 -21.95
C ILE A 48 8.89 23.25 -23.21
N LYS A 49 10.12 22.72 -23.35
CA LYS A 49 10.48 21.82 -24.47
C LYS A 49 9.64 20.55 -24.56
N LEU A 50 9.12 20.05 -23.44
CA LEU A 50 8.23 18.88 -23.39
C LEU A 50 6.79 19.20 -23.78
N LYS A 51 6.37 20.47 -23.66
CA LYS A 51 5.02 20.94 -24.00
C LYS A 51 4.88 21.28 -25.49
N ASP A 52 5.95 21.73 -26.15
CA ASP A 52 5.93 22.27 -27.52
C ASP A 52 6.42 21.31 -28.63
N GLN A 53 6.40 19.99 -28.44
CA GLN A 53 6.71 19.04 -29.53
C GLN A 53 5.46 18.79 -30.41
N PRO A 54 5.46 19.16 -31.71
CA PRO A 54 4.39 18.80 -32.63
C PRO A 54 4.46 17.31 -32.95
N LYS A 55 3.29 16.68 -33.15
CA LYS A 55 3.16 15.32 -33.70
C LYS A 55 3.93 15.20 -35.02
N LEU A 56 5.00 14.39 -35.06
CA LEU A 56 5.65 14.00 -36.32
C LEU A 56 5.19 12.60 -36.73
N THR A 57 4.31 12.58 -37.73
CA THR A 57 3.92 11.44 -38.55
C THR A 57 4.88 11.25 -39.74
N GLN A 58 5.12 9.98 -40.08
CA GLN A 58 5.64 9.37 -41.32
C GLN A 58 6.29 10.25 -42.41
N SER A 59 7.55 9.93 -42.76
CA SER A 59 8.02 9.54 -44.11
C SER A 59 9.55 9.60 -44.15
N VAL A 60 10.20 8.61 -44.78
CA VAL A 60 11.30 8.71 -45.76
C VAL A 60 11.75 7.28 -46.12
N ILE A 61 11.26 6.81 -47.27
CA ILE A 61 11.94 5.87 -48.16
C ILE A 61 12.78 6.74 -49.13
N LEU A 62 13.94 6.21 -49.58
CA LEU A 62 14.98 6.73 -50.49
C LEU A 62 16.30 6.87 -49.70
N GLY A 63 17.27 5.96 -49.80
CA GLY A 63 17.91 5.47 -51.03
C GLY A 63 19.28 6.13 -51.12
N LYS A 64 20.35 5.44 -50.68
CA LYS A 64 21.73 5.74 -51.06
C LYS A 64 22.57 4.46 -51.00
N GLU A 65 23.21 4.19 -52.13
CA GLU A 65 24.05 3.06 -52.46
C GLU A 65 25.24 2.90 -51.49
N VAL A 66 25.47 1.68 -51.04
CA VAL A 66 26.76 1.27 -50.45
C VAL A 66 27.48 0.42 -51.48
N ARG A 67 28.70 0.84 -51.80
CA ARG A 67 29.60 0.20 -52.78
C ARG A 67 29.92 -1.24 -52.38
N ARG A 68 29.90 -2.10 -53.40
CA ARG A 68 30.32 -3.51 -53.37
C ARG A 68 31.85 -3.62 -53.25
N SER A 69 32.32 -4.32 -52.23
CA SER A 69 33.42 -5.30 -52.31
C SER A 69 33.48 -6.09 -50.99
N ASP A 70 33.70 -7.40 -51.12
CA ASP A 70 33.81 -8.43 -50.07
C ASP A 70 32.54 -9.23 -49.77
N GLN A 71 32.03 -9.90 -50.81
CA GLN A 71 31.32 -11.17 -50.66
C GLN A 71 32.34 -12.30 -50.51
N ASN A 72 32.36 -12.96 -49.36
CA ASN A 72 32.36 -14.43 -49.22
C ASN A 72 32.64 -14.85 -47.77
N LYS A 73 31.60 -14.81 -46.94
CA LYS A 73 31.34 -15.78 -45.87
C LYS A 73 29.83 -15.79 -45.66
N VAL A 74 29.15 -16.68 -46.38
CA VAL A 74 27.76 -17.04 -46.06
C VAL A 74 27.80 -17.79 -44.74
N VAL A 75 27.74 -17.06 -43.64
CA VAL A 75 27.32 -17.63 -42.36
C VAL A 75 25.81 -17.79 -42.50
N GLN A 76 25.35 -19.02 -42.69
CA GLN A 76 23.94 -19.34 -42.47
C GLN A 76 23.60 -18.90 -41.05
N LEU A 77 22.88 -17.79 -40.92
CA LEU A 77 22.25 -17.42 -39.66
C LEU A 77 21.30 -18.56 -39.30
N PRO A 78 21.44 -19.19 -38.12
CA PRO A 78 20.53 -20.23 -37.69
C PRO A 78 19.10 -19.68 -37.72
N THR A 79 18.25 -20.39 -38.43
CA THR A 79 16.81 -20.15 -38.46
C THR A 79 16.25 -20.40 -37.05
N LEU A 80 15.42 -19.47 -36.57
CA LEU A 80 14.61 -19.47 -35.33
C LEU A 80 15.33 -19.12 -34.01
N ILE A 81 15.30 -17.83 -33.65
CA ILE A 81 15.18 -17.44 -32.24
C ILE A 81 13.72 -17.00 -32.03
N GLN A 82 12.96 -17.79 -31.28
CA GLN A 82 11.68 -17.37 -30.71
C GLN A 82 11.86 -15.99 -30.06
N ASN A 83 10.96 -15.03 -30.33
CA ASN A 83 10.97 -13.73 -29.67
C ASN A 83 10.67 -13.92 -28.16
N ASN A 84 11.70 -14.25 -27.38
CA ASN A 84 11.60 -14.44 -25.95
C ASN A 84 11.47 -13.09 -25.24
N TYR A 85 10.57 -13.01 -24.27
CA TYR A 85 10.39 -11.87 -23.39
C TYR A 85 11.36 -11.95 -22.22
N ILE A 86 11.96 -10.81 -21.86
CA ILE A 86 12.98 -10.75 -20.81
C ILE A 86 12.36 -10.23 -19.52
N TYR A 87 12.56 -10.94 -18.40
CA TYR A 87 12.19 -10.45 -17.08
C TYR A 87 13.39 -10.32 -16.13
N TYR A 88 13.30 -9.32 -15.25
CA TYR A 88 14.25 -9.08 -14.17
C TYR A 88 13.55 -9.14 -12.81
N LEU A 89 14.14 -9.88 -11.88
CA LEU A 89 13.69 -9.95 -10.49
C LEU A 89 14.70 -9.23 -9.59
N GLY A 90 14.23 -8.18 -8.92
CA GLY A 90 15.01 -7.46 -7.92
C GLY A 90 15.25 -8.28 -6.67
N THR A 91 16.25 -7.88 -5.88
CA THR A 91 16.55 -8.50 -4.59
C THR A 91 15.41 -8.33 -3.59
N GLY A 92 15.23 -9.30 -2.70
CA GLY A 92 14.18 -9.30 -1.68
C GLY A 92 13.60 -10.68 -1.39
N ASN A 93 12.67 -10.75 -0.43
CA ASN A 93 12.18 -12.03 0.11
C ASN A 93 11.13 -12.75 -0.77
N ASN A 94 10.83 -12.22 -1.96
CA ASN A 94 9.70 -12.69 -2.77
C ASN A 94 10.12 -13.25 -4.14
N HIS A 95 11.40 -13.16 -4.53
CA HIS A 95 11.81 -13.43 -5.91
C HIS A 95 11.71 -14.91 -6.29
N GLN A 96 11.94 -15.84 -5.35
CA GLN A 96 11.94 -17.28 -5.61
C GLN A 96 10.58 -17.79 -6.08
N VAL A 97 9.49 -17.42 -5.40
CA VAL A 97 8.13 -17.83 -5.81
C VAL A 97 7.73 -17.21 -7.13
N VAL A 98 8.07 -15.93 -7.36
CA VAL A 98 7.82 -15.24 -8.65
C VAL A 98 8.58 -15.93 -9.78
N GLN A 99 9.84 -16.29 -9.56
CA GLN A 99 10.65 -17.05 -10.53
C GLN A 99 10.03 -18.41 -10.83
N ARG A 100 9.59 -19.14 -9.80
CA ARG A 100 8.95 -20.46 -9.94
C ARG A 100 7.64 -20.41 -10.72
N VAL A 101 6.89 -19.31 -10.60
CA VAL A 101 5.64 -19.09 -11.34
C VAL A 101 5.91 -18.64 -12.78
N LEU A 102 6.85 -17.70 -12.99
CA LEU A 102 7.21 -17.22 -14.33
C LEU A 102 7.86 -18.30 -15.18
N SER A 103 8.67 -19.19 -14.59
CA SER A 103 9.33 -20.28 -15.32
C SER A 103 8.38 -21.27 -15.96
N LYS A 104 7.08 -21.20 -15.65
CA LYS A 104 6.02 -21.97 -16.32
C LYS A 104 5.59 -21.40 -17.68
N ARG A 105 6.15 -20.25 -18.06
CA ARG A 105 5.94 -19.56 -19.34
C ARG A 105 7.22 -19.66 -20.16
N THR A 106 7.23 -20.51 -21.17
CA THR A 106 8.42 -20.84 -21.98
C THR A 106 9.00 -19.65 -22.74
N GLU A 107 8.15 -18.68 -23.05
CA GLU A 107 8.48 -17.46 -23.77
C GLU A 107 9.25 -16.47 -22.90
N TRP A 108 9.30 -16.67 -21.58
CA TRP A 108 9.95 -15.76 -20.64
C TRP A 108 11.33 -16.27 -20.21
N ILE A 109 12.35 -15.42 -20.36
CA ILE A 109 13.72 -15.70 -19.92
C ILE A 109 14.15 -14.69 -18.84
N SER A 110 14.80 -15.20 -17.80
CA SER A 110 15.34 -14.35 -16.73
C SER A 110 16.65 -13.68 -17.17
N THR A 111 16.85 -12.43 -16.77
CA THR A 111 18.15 -11.75 -16.82
C THR A 111 18.60 -11.32 -15.44
N ASN A 112 19.91 -11.40 -15.18
CA ASN A 112 20.54 -10.85 -13.98
C ASN A 112 21.01 -9.40 -14.20
N ASN A 113 21.04 -8.93 -15.46
CA ASN A 113 21.46 -7.57 -15.78
C ASN A 113 20.31 -6.58 -15.54
N LYS A 114 20.30 -5.92 -14.38
CA LYS A 114 19.30 -4.89 -14.06
C LYS A 114 19.24 -3.73 -15.06
N ASN A 115 20.32 -3.46 -15.78
CA ASN A 115 20.43 -2.33 -16.71
C ASN A 115 20.04 -2.69 -18.15
N ASP A 116 19.63 -3.93 -18.39
CA ASP A 116 19.19 -4.38 -19.71
C ASP A 116 17.98 -3.55 -20.20
N THR A 117 18.15 -2.95 -21.38
CA THR A 117 17.18 -2.06 -22.01
C THR A 117 16.03 -2.82 -22.66
N LEU A 118 16.18 -4.13 -22.86
CA LEU A 118 15.20 -5.01 -23.49
C LEU A 118 14.25 -5.68 -22.47
N ILE A 119 14.39 -5.37 -21.18
CA ILE A 119 13.54 -5.97 -20.14
C ILE A 119 12.06 -5.59 -20.35
N ASN A 120 11.24 -6.61 -20.59
CA ASN A 120 9.80 -6.53 -20.76
C ASN A 120 9.05 -6.52 -19.42
N PHE A 121 9.59 -7.14 -18.37
CA PHE A 121 8.98 -7.17 -17.05
C PHE A 121 10.00 -7.01 -15.93
N ARG A 122 9.71 -6.12 -14.99
CA ARG A 122 10.48 -5.94 -13.76
C ARG A 122 9.60 -6.19 -12.55
N TRP A 123 10.04 -7.13 -11.72
CA TRP A 123 9.46 -7.34 -10.39
C TRP A 123 10.46 -6.89 -9.33
N GLN A 124 10.04 -6.05 -8.41
CA GLN A 124 10.86 -5.62 -7.27
C GLN A 124 10.02 -5.62 -5.99
N GLN A 125 10.69 -5.65 -4.84
CA GLN A 125 10.02 -5.59 -3.54
C GLN A 125 9.46 -4.18 -3.22
N THR A 126 10.02 -3.14 -3.83
CA THR A 126 9.60 -1.76 -3.62
C THR A 126 9.58 -1.01 -4.95
N GLN A 127 8.84 0.09 -5.00
CA GLN A 127 8.83 0.99 -6.16
C GLN A 127 10.17 1.69 -6.46
N LYS A 128 11.16 1.62 -5.57
CA LYS A 128 12.44 2.32 -5.76
C LYS A 128 13.20 1.76 -6.97
N GLY A 129 13.80 2.66 -7.74
CA GLY A 129 14.63 2.33 -8.90
C GLY A 129 13.87 2.15 -10.22
N TYR A 130 12.53 2.20 -10.21
CA TYR A 130 11.77 2.21 -11.47
C TYR A 130 11.92 3.52 -12.22
N GLN A 131 12.01 3.41 -13.55
CA GLN A 131 12.07 4.53 -14.48
C GLN A 131 10.65 4.84 -15.00
N TYR A 132 9.77 5.32 -14.12
CA TYR A 132 8.35 5.57 -14.45
C TYR A 132 8.15 6.53 -15.63
N ASP A 133 9.11 7.41 -15.92
CA ASP A 133 9.08 8.30 -17.10
C ASP A 133 9.14 7.55 -18.43
N LYS A 134 9.66 6.32 -18.45
CA LYS A 134 9.58 5.43 -19.61
C LYS A 134 8.22 4.76 -19.75
N LEU A 135 7.33 4.87 -18.76
CA LEU A 135 6.00 4.26 -18.76
C LEU A 135 4.89 5.25 -19.16
N LEU A 136 5.23 6.37 -19.77
CA LEU A 136 4.25 7.36 -20.22
C LEU A 136 3.52 6.90 -21.52
N PRO A 137 2.30 7.37 -21.78
CA PRO A 137 1.49 6.94 -22.92
C PRO A 137 2.14 7.09 -24.30
N GLN A 138 3.00 8.09 -24.47
CA GLN A 138 3.74 8.34 -25.69
C GLN A 138 4.82 7.29 -26.01
N ASN A 139 5.26 6.50 -25.02
CA ASN A 139 6.31 5.52 -25.22
C ASN A 139 5.73 4.22 -25.82
N ARG A 140 6.34 3.75 -26.91
CA ARG A 140 5.88 2.55 -27.65
C ARG A 140 6.40 1.25 -27.05
N THR A 141 7.52 1.28 -26.33
CA THR A 141 8.12 0.08 -25.73
C THR A 141 7.27 -0.41 -24.56
N LYS A 142 6.84 -1.67 -24.62
CA LYS A 142 6.13 -2.33 -23.51
C LYS A 142 7.16 -2.80 -22.48
N SER A 143 7.14 -2.19 -21.30
CA SER A 143 7.90 -2.64 -20.13
C SER A 143 6.98 -2.55 -18.91
N VAL A 144 6.69 -3.69 -18.28
CA VAL A 144 5.75 -3.80 -17.17
C VAL A 144 6.50 -3.73 -15.85
N VAL A 145 5.91 -3.07 -14.86
CA VAL A 145 6.41 -3.02 -13.47
C VAL A 145 5.31 -3.42 -12.49
N ASN A 146 5.69 -4.05 -11.38
CA ASN A 146 4.76 -4.56 -10.36
C ASN A 146 4.35 -3.53 -9.27
N HIS A 147 4.50 -2.23 -9.53
CA HIS A 147 4.11 -1.16 -8.61
C HIS A 147 3.57 0.07 -9.36
N PHE A 148 2.61 0.77 -8.74
CA PHE A 148 2.23 2.13 -9.13
C PHE A 148 3.10 3.17 -8.39
N GLU A 149 3.51 4.22 -9.08
CA GLU A 149 4.36 5.29 -8.51
C GLU A 149 3.75 6.00 -7.28
N PHE A 150 2.42 6.04 -7.20
CA PHE A 150 1.69 6.71 -6.12
C PHE A 150 0.89 5.74 -5.26
N HIS A 151 1.32 4.46 -5.17
CA HIS A 151 0.65 3.44 -4.36
C HIS A 151 0.57 3.83 -2.86
N SER A 152 1.41 4.75 -2.39
CA SER A 152 1.36 5.29 -1.03
C SER A 152 0.05 6.00 -0.69
N GLU A 153 -0.73 6.43 -1.68
CA GLU A 153 -2.06 7.02 -1.49
C GLU A 153 -3.05 6.02 -0.87
N ILE A 154 -2.90 4.72 -1.15
CA ILE A 154 -3.73 3.67 -0.56
C ILE A 154 -2.97 2.86 0.50
N SER A 155 -1.64 2.75 0.39
CA SER A 155 -0.85 1.87 1.26
C SER A 155 -0.27 2.53 2.51
N GLN A 156 -0.25 3.87 2.60
CA GLN A 156 0.13 4.57 3.83
C GLN A 156 -1.11 4.83 4.68
N LYS A 157 -1.02 4.54 5.98
CA LYS A 157 -2.15 4.56 6.93
C LYS A 157 -2.89 5.89 6.95
N SER A 158 -2.16 7.01 7.00
CA SER A 158 -2.73 8.36 7.00
C SER A 158 -3.40 8.74 5.68
N ASN A 159 -2.78 8.40 4.55
CA ASN A 159 -3.35 8.71 3.23
C ASN A 159 -4.59 7.86 2.95
N LEU A 160 -4.55 6.56 3.29
CA LEU A 160 -5.71 5.68 3.19
C LEU A 160 -6.91 6.26 3.93
N PHE A 161 -6.72 6.65 5.20
CA PHE A 161 -7.79 7.24 5.99
C PHE A 161 -8.31 8.56 5.39
N ARG A 162 -7.41 9.50 5.05
CA ARG A 162 -7.81 10.80 4.47
C ARG A 162 -8.54 10.63 3.13
N ASN A 163 -8.08 9.71 2.29
CA ASN A 163 -8.70 9.43 1.00
C ASN A 163 -10.09 8.79 1.17
N LEU A 164 -10.22 7.82 2.07
CA LEU A 164 -11.52 7.24 2.42
C LEU A 164 -12.47 8.26 3.03
N GLN A 165 -11.98 9.13 3.92
CA GLN A 165 -12.78 10.18 4.54
C GLN A 165 -13.33 11.13 3.47
N GLN A 166 -12.46 11.64 2.59
CA GLN A 166 -12.86 12.49 1.47
C GLN A 166 -13.88 11.78 0.57
N TYR A 167 -13.64 10.51 0.22
CA TYR A 167 -14.56 9.73 -0.60
C TYR A 167 -15.93 9.55 0.07
N CYS A 168 -15.96 9.28 1.38
CA CYS A 168 -17.20 9.13 2.13
C CYS A 168 -17.98 10.45 2.19
N GLU A 169 -17.31 11.57 2.44
CA GLU A 169 -17.91 12.91 2.42
C GLU A 169 -18.53 13.24 1.04
N GLU A 170 -17.79 12.98 -0.05
CA GLU A 170 -18.27 13.19 -1.42
C GLU A 170 -19.48 12.32 -1.79
N ASN A 171 -19.63 11.14 -1.16
CA ASN A 171 -20.69 10.17 -1.47
C ASN A 171 -21.74 10.05 -0.35
N GLN A 172 -21.73 10.95 0.65
CA GLN A 172 -22.66 10.95 1.79
C GLN A 172 -22.67 9.61 2.55
N LEU A 173 -21.53 8.94 2.64
CA LEU A 173 -21.34 7.72 3.39
C LEU A 173 -20.76 8.03 4.77
N ASP A 174 -21.10 7.22 5.76
CA ASP A 174 -20.46 7.28 7.08
C ASP A 174 -19.25 6.33 7.11
N ILE A 175 -18.05 6.91 7.17
CA ILE A 175 -16.79 6.15 7.26
C ILE A 175 -16.73 5.22 8.48
N LEU A 176 -17.43 5.55 9.59
CA LEU A 176 -17.47 4.76 10.82
C LEU A 176 -18.27 3.45 10.66
N THR A 177 -18.89 3.24 9.49
CA THR A 177 -19.54 1.97 9.15
C THR A 177 -18.55 0.88 8.75
N PHE A 178 -17.31 1.22 8.37
CA PHE A 178 -16.33 0.21 7.93
C PHE A 178 -14.86 0.54 8.23
N VAL A 179 -14.54 1.72 8.75
CA VAL A 179 -13.20 2.06 9.28
C VAL A 179 -13.34 2.39 10.76
N PRO A 180 -12.49 1.82 11.64
CA PRO A 180 -12.50 2.22 13.04
C PRO A 180 -12.25 3.71 13.21
N LEU A 181 -12.85 4.32 14.23
CA LEU A 181 -12.66 5.75 14.52
C LEU A 181 -11.17 6.08 14.57
N THR A 182 -10.75 7.04 13.75
CA THR A 182 -9.34 7.30 13.47
C THR A 182 -9.06 8.80 13.46
N PHE A 183 -7.95 9.18 14.08
CA PHE A 183 -7.35 10.51 14.05
C PHE A 183 -5.96 10.40 13.43
N VAL A 184 -5.61 11.34 12.55
CA VAL A 184 -4.28 11.41 11.94
C VAL A 184 -3.50 12.55 12.59
N LEU A 185 -2.44 12.22 13.31
CA LEU A 185 -1.52 13.18 13.88
C LEU A 185 -0.29 13.31 12.97
N ASP A 186 -0.20 14.43 12.26
CA ASP A 186 0.88 14.70 11.31
C ASP A 186 1.64 15.94 11.75
N PHE A 187 2.67 15.76 12.57
CA PHE A 187 3.50 16.83 13.11
C PHE A 187 4.46 17.46 12.09
N THR A 188 4.35 17.08 10.81
CA THR A 188 4.99 17.79 9.70
C THR A 188 4.06 18.82 9.05
N ASN A 189 2.77 18.77 9.41
CA ASN A 189 1.74 19.67 8.91
C ASN A 189 1.59 20.89 9.83
N GLU A 190 1.37 22.06 9.25
CA GLU A 190 1.11 23.30 9.99
C GLU A 190 -0.14 23.23 10.88
N LYS A 191 -1.10 22.36 10.54
CA LYS A 191 -2.33 22.12 11.30
C LYS A 191 -2.24 20.99 12.33
N ALA A 192 -1.04 20.49 12.64
CA ALA A 192 -0.87 19.37 13.57
C ALA A 192 -1.54 19.58 14.93
N ASP A 193 -1.44 20.80 15.47
CA ASP A 193 -2.03 21.17 16.77
C ASP A 193 -3.55 21.07 16.74
N VAL A 194 -4.20 21.45 15.64
CA VAL A 194 -5.66 21.34 15.48
C VAL A 194 -6.08 19.88 15.55
N TYR A 195 -5.38 18.98 14.86
CA TYR A 195 -5.70 17.55 14.87
C TYR A 195 -5.44 16.90 16.24
N LEU A 196 -4.38 17.33 16.94
CA LEU A 196 -4.10 16.87 18.30
C LEU A 196 -5.20 17.34 19.27
N LEU A 197 -5.59 18.61 19.23
CA LEU A 197 -6.67 19.16 20.06
C LEU A 197 -8.01 18.46 19.77
N GLN A 198 -8.33 18.19 18.51
CA GLN A 198 -9.52 17.43 18.14
C GLN A 198 -9.54 16.05 18.79
N PHE A 199 -8.42 15.32 18.76
CA PHE A 199 -8.31 14.02 19.43
C PHE A 199 -8.44 14.15 20.95
N LEU A 200 -7.70 15.09 21.56
CA LEU A 200 -7.67 15.27 23.01
C LEU A 200 -9.05 15.66 23.55
N GLN A 201 -9.74 16.61 22.91
CA GLN A 201 -11.08 17.00 23.30
C GLN A 201 -12.08 15.86 23.08
N TYR A 202 -11.96 15.11 21.98
CA TYR A 202 -12.77 13.92 21.79
C TYR A 202 -12.55 12.90 22.93
N TYR A 203 -11.29 12.67 23.32
CA TYR A 203 -10.93 11.78 24.41
C TYR A 203 -11.54 12.24 25.73
N GLU A 204 -11.35 13.51 26.12
CA GLU A 204 -11.88 14.09 27.35
C GLU A 204 -13.41 14.05 27.41
N ASN A 205 -14.09 14.30 26.29
CA ASN A 205 -15.55 14.31 26.25
C ASN A 205 -16.14 12.90 26.42
N ASN A 206 -15.44 11.87 25.96
CA ASN A 206 -16.01 10.52 25.82
C ASN A 206 -15.42 9.47 26.78
N ALA A 207 -14.24 9.68 27.37
CA ALA A 207 -13.64 8.78 28.36
C ALA A 207 -14.45 8.73 29.67
N SER A 208 -14.29 7.67 30.47
CA SER A 208 -14.90 7.62 31.81
C SER A 208 -14.22 8.59 32.77
N GLN A 209 -14.91 9.08 33.81
CA GLN A 209 -14.35 10.01 34.79
C GLN A 209 -13.06 9.48 35.44
N PHE A 210 -12.96 8.18 35.67
CA PHE A 210 -11.74 7.51 36.16
C PHE A 210 -10.55 7.69 35.20
N MET A 211 -10.80 7.67 33.89
CA MET A 211 -9.78 7.88 32.86
C MET A 211 -9.50 9.36 32.56
N LYS A 212 -10.39 10.27 33.01
CA LYS A 212 -10.25 11.72 32.87
C LYS A 212 -9.36 12.37 33.95
N LEU A 213 -8.66 11.60 34.79
CA LEU A 213 -7.67 12.14 35.74
C LEU A 213 -6.49 12.90 35.06
N ASN A 214 -6.52 13.01 33.74
CA ASN A 214 -5.54 13.65 32.87
C ASN A 214 -6.00 15.02 32.39
N ASP A 215 -5.24 16.06 32.71
CA ASP A 215 -5.40 17.40 32.15
C ASP A 215 -4.91 17.40 30.69
N ALA A 216 -5.81 17.29 29.71
CA ALA A 216 -5.40 17.24 28.31
C ALA A 216 -4.77 18.56 27.83
N GLN A 217 -5.06 19.69 28.50
CA GLN A 217 -4.35 20.94 28.22
C GLN A 217 -2.86 20.77 28.60
N ASN A 218 -2.56 20.23 29.77
CA ASN A 218 -1.17 19.92 30.15
C ASN A 218 -0.50 18.95 29.16
N LYS A 219 -1.20 17.89 28.73
CA LYS A 219 -0.66 16.94 27.74
C LYS A 219 -0.40 17.60 26.39
N PHE A 220 -1.30 18.47 25.94
CA PHE A 220 -1.11 19.26 24.74
C PHE A 220 0.16 20.11 24.83
N TYR A 221 0.33 20.88 25.92
CA TYR A 221 1.53 21.70 26.12
C TYR A 221 2.82 20.87 26.20
N MET A 222 2.79 19.69 26.83
CA MET A 222 3.93 18.78 26.89
C MET A 222 4.36 18.29 25.50
N ILE A 223 3.42 17.77 24.70
CA ILE A 223 3.71 17.29 23.33
C ILE A 223 4.21 18.44 22.47
N ARG A 224 3.58 19.61 22.58
CA ARG A 224 3.95 20.80 21.80
C ARG A 224 5.33 21.32 22.13
N ARG A 225 5.73 21.34 23.41
CA ARG A 225 7.09 21.74 23.83
C ARG A 225 8.17 20.94 23.11
N GLN A 226 7.92 19.67 22.83
CA GLN A 226 8.86 18.80 22.10
C GLN A 226 8.93 19.08 20.59
N LEU A 227 7.93 19.76 20.04
CA LEU A 227 7.82 20.03 18.60
C LEU A 227 8.38 21.40 18.17
N ASN A 228 8.74 22.28 19.11
CA ASN A 228 9.33 23.61 18.85
C ASN A 228 8.53 24.49 17.86
N THR A 229 7.20 24.52 17.98
CA THR A 229 6.33 25.29 17.06
C THR A 229 5.32 26.20 17.76
N TYR A 230 5.08 27.38 17.17
CA TYR A 230 4.13 28.40 17.63
C TYR A 230 3.00 28.64 16.60
N MET A 231 1.73 28.50 17.01
CA MET A 231 0.65 29.52 16.98
C MET A 231 -0.78 29.03 16.65
N GLN A 232 -1.73 29.79 17.23
CA GLN A 232 -3.15 30.06 16.97
C GLN A 232 -4.15 28.90 16.82
N ILE A 233 -4.93 28.75 17.89
CA ILE A 233 -6.13 27.92 18.02
C ILE A 233 -7.22 28.49 17.11
N THR A 234 -7.94 27.64 16.39
CA THR A 234 -9.19 28.00 15.73
C THR A 234 -10.31 27.09 16.25
N ASP A 235 -11.42 27.70 16.65
CA ASP A 235 -12.46 27.13 17.53
C ASP A 235 -13.43 26.13 16.88
N LYS A 236 -13.13 25.57 15.70
CA LYS A 236 -14.03 24.60 15.06
C LYS A 236 -13.52 23.17 15.19
N ILE A 237 -13.98 22.51 16.25
CA ILE A 237 -13.88 21.06 16.42
C ILE A 237 -15.11 20.37 15.81
N ILE A 238 -14.86 19.25 15.11
CA ILE A 238 -15.91 18.32 14.69
C ILE A 238 -16.31 17.49 15.91
N GLN A 239 -17.49 17.76 16.47
CA GLN A 239 -18.04 16.90 17.53
C GLN A 239 -18.51 15.58 16.92
N ILE A 240 -17.84 14.48 17.27
CA ILE A 240 -18.29 13.12 16.94
C ILE A 240 -19.25 12.70 18.05
N ASN A 241 -20.54 12.58 17.72
CA ASN A 241 -21.57 12.18 18.66
C ASN A 241 -21.38 10.71 19.06
N LYS A 242 -21.42 10.43 20.38
CA LYS A 242 -21.26 9.07 20.94
C LYS A 242 -22.25 8.04 20.34
N SER A 243 -23.46 8.48 19.98
CA SER A 243 -24.47 7.63 19.31
C SER A 243 -24.02 7.07 17.95
N LYS A 244 -23.00 7.68 17.31
CA LYS A 244 -22.44 7.21 16.04
C LYS A 244 -21.30 6.20 16.22
N ILE A 245 -20.80 5.98 17.44
CA ILE A 245 -19.70 5.05 17.71
C ILE A 245 -20.29 3.66 17.93
N PRO A 246 -19.90 2.65 17.13
CA PRO A 246 -20.40 1.29 17.34
C PRO A 246 -19.96 0.69 18.69
N ASN A 247 -20.83 -0.13 19.28
CA ASN A 247 -20.63 -0.73 20.61
C ASN A 247 -19.34 -1.55 20.74
N THR A 248 -18.84 -2.13 19.64
CA THR A 248 -17.55 -2.86 19.62
C THR A 248 -16.35 -2.05 20.12
N PHE A 249 -16.43 -0.72 20.01
CA PHE A 249 -15.41 0.20 20.51
C PHE A 249 -15.65 0.64 21.96
N LEU A 250 -16.86 0.44 22.48
CA LEU A 250 -17.27 0.79 23.83
C LEU A 250 -16.99 -0.42 24.74
N GLY A 251 -15.72 -0.60 25.10
CA GLY A 251 -15.32 -1.53 26.15
C GLY A 251 -15.00 -0.82 27.46
N HIS A 252 -14.81 -1.61 28.53
CA HIS A 252 -14.55 -1.08 29.87
C HIS A 252 -13.21 -0.35 29.97
N GLU A 253 -12.26 -0.65 29.10
CA GLU A 253 -10.87 -0.19 29.18
C GLU A 253 -10.58 1.01 28.25
N TYR A 254 -11.53 1.40 27.39
CA TYR A 254 -11.46 2.55 26.48
C TYR A 254 -10.15 2.62 25.66
N LEU A 255 -9.74 1.48 25.12
CA LEU A 255 -8.42 1.28 24.51
C LEU A 255 -8.28 1.98 23.15
N TRP A 256 -7.06 2.45 22.86
CA TRP A 256 -6.68 2.99 21.56
C TRP A 256 -5.46 2.28 21.01
N ILE A 257 -5.20 2.43 19.72
CA ILE A 257 -4.00 1.91 19.06
C ILE A 257 -3.27 3.04 18.35
N LEU A 258 -2.02 3.26 18.74
CA LEU A 258 -1.11 4.22 18.13
C LEU A 258 -0.24 3.49 17.10
N LYS A 259 -0.26 3.97 15.86
CA LYS A 259 0.47 3.39 14.72
C LYS A 259 1.26 4.48 14.00
N PRO A 260 2.60 4.47 14.00
CA PRO A 260 3.35 5.35 13.12
C PRO A 260 3.14 4.94 11.65
N THR A 261 2.93 5.94 10.79
CA THR A 261 2.35 5.78 9.45
C THR A 261 3.26 5.07 8.45
N GLN A 262 4.57 5.15 8.65
CA GLN A 262 5.58 4.67 7.71
C GLN A 262 6.04 3.22 7.97
N PHE A 263 5.57 2.60 9.07
CA PHE A 263 5.99 1.26 9.45
C PHE A 263 4.94 0.20 9.14
N ASN A 264 5.45 -1.02 8.94
CA ASN A 264 4.73 -2.23 8.60
C ASN A 264 5.19 -3.40 9.49
N ARG A 265 4.54 -4.56 9.35
CA ARG A 265 4.85 -5.81 10.08
C ARG A 265 4.68 -5.70 11.60
N GLY A 266 3.70 -4.91 12.04
CA GLY A 266 3.44 -4.68 13.46
C GLY A 266 4.47 -3.80 14.18
N ARG A 267 5.47 -3.26 13.46
CA ARG A 267 6.53 -2.44 14.07
C ARG A 267 5.98 -1.11 14.57
N GLY A 268 6.23 -0.85 15.85
CA GLY A 268 5.83 0.39 16.51
C GLY A 268 4.33 0.53 16.75
N ILE A 269 3.57 -0.57 16.68
CA ILE A 269 2.16 -0.57 17.06
C ILE A 269 2.06 -0.72 18.58
N HIS A 270 1.37 0.23 19.21
CA HIS A 270 1.15 0.24 20.65
C HIS A 270 -0.34 0.32 20.95
N VAL A 271 -0.84 -0.58 21.79
CA VAL A 271 -2.16 -0.45 22.40
C VAL A 271 -2.00 0.40 23.65
N ILE A 272 -2.75 1.49 23.76
CA ILE A 272 -2.64 2.48 24.83
C ILE A 272 -3.93 2.51 25.65
N LYS A 273 -3.80 2.65 26.97
CA LYS A 273 -4.93 2.75 27.90
C LYS A 273 -5.28 4.18 28.29
N ASP A 274 -4.33 5.10 28.16
CA ASP A 274 -4.45 6.47 28.65
C ASP A 274 -3.62 7.45 27.81
N LEU A 275 -3.81 8.74 28.10
CA LEU A 275 -3.08 9.83 27.42
C LEU A 275 -1.62 9.92 27.88
N ASP A 276 -1.27 9.45 29.08
CA ASP A 276 0.13 9.46 29.56
C ASP A 276 1.02 8.57 28.70
N GLN A 277 0.57 7.34 28.47
CA GLN A 277 1.22 6.37 27.59
C GLN A 277 1.35 6.93 26.18
N MET A 278 0.29 7.56 25.66
CA MET A 278 0.33 8.21 24.36
C MET A 278 1.41 9.29 24.29
N THR A 279 1.38 10.25 25.23
CA THR A 279 2.32 11.37 25.28
C THR A 279 3.76 10.87 25.38
N HIS A 280 4.01 9.85 26.22
CA HIS A 280 5.33 9.25 26.36
C HIS A 280 5.82 8.61 25.05
N LEU A 281 4.99 7.82 24.38
CA LEU A 281 5.33 7.18 23.11
C LEU A 281 5.59 8.23 22.02
N LEU A 282 4.73 9.25 21.92
CA LEU A 282 4.92 10.35 20.97
C LEU A 282 6.26 11.05 21.20
N ASP A 283 6.62 11.38 22.46
CA ASP A 283 7.94 11.94 22.80
C ASP A 283 9.07 11.04 22.30
N GLN A 284 9.02 9.74 22.63
CA GLN A 284 10.06 8.79 22.23
C GLN A 284 10.25 8.70 20.72
N TYR A 285 9.17 8.67 19.94
CA TYR A 285 9.25 8.64 18.48
C TYR A 285 9.72 9.97 17.87
N ILE A 286 9.27 11.10 18.41
CA ILE A 286 9.60 12.45 17.90
C ILE A 286 11.05 12.79 18.21
N SER A 287 11.49 12.56 19.46
CA SER A 287 12.86 12.81 19.91
C SER A 287 13.84 11.75 19.39
N GLY A 288 13.34 10.61 18.90
CA GLY A 288 14.15 9.49 18.44
C GLY A 288 14.84 8.71 19.54
N LYS A 289 14.18 8.59 20.69
CA LYS A 289 14.56 7.69 21.77
C LYS A 289 13.95 6.30 21.61
N GLN A 290 12.94 6.14 20.73
CA GLN A 290 12.34 4.84 20.47
C GLN A 290 13.34 3.92 19.75
N GLN A 291 13.55 2.74 20.32
CA GLN A 291 14.37 1.68 19.72
C GLN A 291 13.52 0.47 19.33
N MET A 292 14.00 -0.24 18.32
CA MET A 292 13.52 -1.55 17.90
C MET A 292 14.23 -2.68 18.66
N ARG A 293 13.68 -3.89 18.56
CA ARG A 293 14.30 -5.10 19.14
C ARG A 293 15.74 -5.36 18.65
N ASP A 294 16.08 -4.87 17.45
CA ASP A 294 17.41 -4.99 16.84
C ASP A 294 18.32 -3.77 17.11
N GLY A 295 17.92 -2.90 18.05
CA GLY A 295 18.68 -1.71 18.43
C GLY A 295 18.54 -0.52 17.45
N GLN A 296 17.81 -0.67 16.34
CA GLN A 296 17.61 0.43 15.41
C GLN A 296 16.73 1.52 16.04
N ILE A 297 17.21 2.75 16.01
CA ILE A 297 16.43 3.92 16.42
C ILE A 297 15.34 4.17 15.38
N ILE A 298 14.09 4.23 15.83
CA ILE A 298 12.96 4.61 15.00
C ILE A 298 12.51 6.02 15.36
N LYS A 299 12.42 6.87 14.33
CA LYS A 299 11.82 8.20 14.41
C LYS A 299 10.54 8.25 13.59
N SER A 300 9.53 8.93 14.09
CA SER A 300 8.34 9.26 13.32
C SER A 300 7.73 10.57 13.79
N LYS A 301 7.17 11.33 12.85
CA LYS A 301 6.38 12.54 13.11
C LYS A 301 4.94 12.39 12.63
N GLN A 302 4.54 11.20 12.19
CA GLN A 302 3.27 10.96 11.55
C GLN A 302 2.64 9.68 12.09
N PHE A 303 1.50 9.82 12.74
CA PHE A 303 0.81 8.74 13.46
C PHE A 303 -0.66 8.68 13.08
N VAL A 304 -1.20 7.48 13.19
CA VAL A 304 -2.62 7.22 13.26
C VAL A 304 -2.93 6.77 14.69
N ILE A 305 -3.86 7.47 15.33
CA ILE A 305 -4.50 7.03 16.56
C ILE A 305 -5.87 6.51 16.17
N GLN A 306 -6.12 5.24 16.45
CA GLN A 306 -7.35 4.58 16.05
C GLN A 306 -7.98 3.90 17.27
N LYS A 307 -9.31 3.89 17.35
CA LYS A 307 -9.99 3.21 18.44
C LYS A 307 -9.72 1.70 18.34
N TYR A 308 -9.30 1.10 19.45
CA TYR A 308 -9.01 -0.33 19.49
C TYR A 308 -10.32 -1.13 19.52
N LEU A 309 -10.36 -2.22 18.77
CA LEU A 309 -11.48 -3.16 18.77
C LEU A 309 -11.39 -4.03 20.04
N GLU A 310 -12.11 -3.62 21.08
CA GLU A 310 -12.11 -4.28 22.41
C GLU A 310 -12.95 -5.56 22.43
N LYS A 311 -13.90 -5.66 21.49
CA LYS A 311 -14.77 -6.83 21.34
C LYS A 311 -14.62 -7.45 19.95
N PRO A 312 -13.43 -7.98 19.62
CA PRO A 312 -13.22 -8.66 18.36
C PRO A 312 -14.00 -9.99 18.34
N LEU A 313 -14.35 -10.46 17.14
CA LEU A 313 -14.72 -11.85 16.96
C LEU A 313 -13.53 -12.74 17.30
N LEU A 314 -13.79 -13.88 17.94
CA LEU A 314 -12.75 -14.80 18.40
C LEU A 314 -12.94 -16.20 17.79
N ILE A 315 -11.82 -16.89 17.55
CA ILE A 315 -11.76 -18.32 17.22
C ILE A 315 -10.94 -18.99 18.33
N ASN A 316 -11.52 -19.98 19.03
CA ASN A 316 -10.91 -20.64 20.19
C ASN A 316 -10.35 -19.61 21.21
N ASN A 317 -11.18 -18.60 21.56
CA ASN A 317 -10.81 -17.48 22.43
C ASN A 317 -9.63 -16.61 21.96
N ARG A 318 -9.09 -16.80 20.76
CA ARG A 318 -7.96 -16.05 20.23
C ARG A 318 -8.41 -15.01 19.20
N LYS A 319 -7.74 -13.87 19.24
CA LYS A 319 -7.93 -12.79 18.26
C LYS A 319 -7.41 -13.23 16.89
N PHE A 320 -8.06 -12.77 15.84
CA PHE A 320 -7.59 -12.95 14.48
C PHE A 320 -7.85 -11.71 13.62
N ASP A 321 -7.12 -11.64 12.51
CA ASP A 321 -7.45 -10.74 11.40
C ASP A 321 -7.59 -11.55 10.09
N ILE A 322 -8.19 -10.96 9.08
CA ILE A 322 -8.35 -11.55 7.75
C ILE A 322 -7.44 -10.84 6.77
N ARG A 323 -6.57 -11.60 6.11
CA ARG A 323 -5.79 -11.15 4.95
C ARG A 323 -6.46 -11.61 3.66
N VAL A 324 -6.69 -10.67 2.76
CA VAL A 324 -7.11 -10.91 1.37
C VAL A 324 -6.15 -10.22 0.41
N TRP A 325 -6.20 -10.62 -0.86
CA TRP A 325 -5.42 -10.00 -1.91
C TRP A 325 -6.31 -9.23 -2.89
N GLY A 326 -5.88 -8.00 -3.17
CA GLY A 326 -6.48 -7.13 -4.19
C GLY A 326 -5.44 -6.81 -5.26
N MET A 327 -5.84 -6.67 -6.52
CA MET A 327 -4.95 -6.31 -7.61
C MET A 327 -5.52 -5.15 -8.41
N LEU A 328 -4.69 -4.18 -8.74
CA LEU A 328 -5.00 -3.15 -9.73
C LEU A 328 -4.17 -3.44 -10.99
N ASN A 329 -4.81 -3.65 -12.14
CA ASN A 329 -4.09 -3.92 -13.40
C ASN A 329 -3.73 -2.64 -14.17
N GLN A 330 -3.08 -2.81 -15.33
CA GLN A 330 -2.68 -1.70 -16.22
C GLN A 330 -3.84 -0.83 -16.72
N ASP A 331 -5.07 -1.34 -16.68
CA ASP A 331 -6.29 -0.65 -17.13
C ASP A 331 -7.07 -0.01 -15.95
N LEU A 332 -6.45 0.01 -14.77
CA LEU A 332 -7.05 0.48 -13.51
C LEU A 332 -8.35 -0.25 -13.15
N GLU A 333 -8.42 -1.53 -13.49
CA GLU A 333 -9.45 -2.43 -13.04
C GLU A 333 -9.02 -3.08 -11.73
N PHE A 334 -9.91 -3.01 -10.74
CA PHE A 334 -9.69 -3.60 -9.43
C PHE A 334 -10.24 -5.04 -9.41
N PHE A 335 -9.37 -5.96 -9.02
CA PHE A 335 -9.68 -7.37 -8.85
C PHE A 335 -9.50 -7.80 -7.40
N PHE A 336 -10.32 -8.74 -6.97
CA PHE A 336 -10.27 -9.38 -5.67
C PHE A 336 -9.99 -10.88 -5.86
N PHE A 337 -9.00 -11.41 -5.16
CA PHE A 337 -8.72 -12.84 -5.21
C PHE A 337 -9.76 -13.59 -4.36
N GLU A 338 -10.40 -14.63 -4.91
CA GLU A 338 -11.55 -15.30 -4.28
C GLU A 338 -11.27 -15.91 -2.92
N GLN A 339 -10.01 -16.13 -2.59
CA GLN A 339 -9.56 -16.68 -1.33
C GLN A 339 -8.70 -15.70 -0.55
N GLY A 340 -8.66 -15.91 0.75
CA GLY A 340 -7.75 -15.25 1.67
C GLY A 340 -7.38 -16.22 2.78
N TYR A 341 -6.88 -15.68 3.88
CA TYR A 341 -6.55 -16.49 5.04
C TYR A 341 -6.73 -15.70 6.33
N ILE A 342 -7.08 -16.43 7.38
CA ILE A 342 -7.19 -15.93 8.74
C ILE A 342 -5.80 -15.98 9.37
N ARG A 343 -5.39 -14.92 10.06
CA ARG A 343 -4.14 -14.85 10.82
C ARG A 343 -4.45 -14.83 12.30
N MET A 344 -4.10 -15.91 12.98
CA MET A 344 -4.42 -16.15 14.38
C MET A 344 -3.35 -15.56 15.32
N ALA A 345 -3.79 -14.99 16.44
CA ALA A 345 -2.96 -14.79 17.60
C ALA A 345 -2.56 -16.14 18.21
N SER A 346 -1.37 -16.25 18.81
CA SER A 346 -0.93 -17.47 19.51
C SER A 346 -1.53 -17.62 20.91
N GLU A 347 -2.01 -16.52 21.51
CA GLU A 347 -2.49 -16.48 22.90
C GLU A 347 -3.96 -16.06 22.98
N GLU A 348 -4.66 -16.49 24.03
CA GLU A 348 -6.05 -16.13 24.30
C GLU A 348 -6.25 -14.62 24.52
N TYR A 349 -7.33 -14.10 23.96
CA TYR A 349 -7.67 -12.69 23.99
C TYR A 349 -8.14 -12.24 25.37
N ASN A 350 -7.50 -11.21 25.90
CA ASN A 350 -7.92 -10.48 27.08
C ASN A 350 -7.34 -9.07 27.05
N THR A 351 -7.93 -8.12 27.78
CA THR A 351 -7.46 -6.72 27.86
C THR A 351 -6.66 -6.41 29.14
N LYS A 352 -6.39 -7.44 29.96
CA LYS A 352 -5.66 -7.27 31.24
C LYS A 352 -4.23 -6.81 30.99
N ASN A 353 -3.53 -7.43 30.04
CA ASN A 353 -2.16 -7.06 29.67
C ASN A 353 -2.06 -6.67 28.18
N VAL A 354 -2.31 -5.39 27.89
CA VAL A 354 -2.25 -4.83 26.53
C VAL A 354 -0.86 -4.81 25.90
N LEU A 355 0.20 -5.04 26.70
CA LEU A 355 1.58 -5.08 26.22
C LEU A 355 1.93 -6.45 25.61
N ASN A 356 1.14 -7.51 25.87
CA ASN A 356 1.38 -8.81 25.29
C ASN A 356 1.04 -8.80 23.79
N GLN A 357 2.07 -8.62 22.97
CA GLN A 357 1.92 -8.57 21.52
C GLN A 357 1.40 -9.87 20.92
N TYR A 358 1.60 -11.02 21.57
CA TYR A 358 1.10 -12.31 21.08
C TYR A 358 -0.41 -12.47 21.24
N VAL A 359 -1.04 -11.64 22.10
CA VAL A 359 -2.51 -11.54 22.25
C VAL A 359 -3.08 -10.52 21.27
N HIS A 360 -2.45 -9.35 21.16
CA HIS A 360 -3.08 -8.18 20.53
C HIS A 360 -2.72 -7.93 19.07
N LEU A 361 -1.60 -8.50 18.58
CA LEU A 361 -1.09 -8.27 17.21
C LEU A 361 -0.97 -9.60 16.45
N THR A 362 -1.77 -9.79 15.43
CA THR A 362 -1.90 -11.05 14.65
C THR A 362 -0.90 -11.18 13.50
N ASN A 363 0.01 -10.21 13.33
CA ASN A 363 1.00 -10.25 12.25
C ASN A 363 1.96 -11.44 12.41
N ASN A 364 2.14 -12.25 11.36
CA ASN A 364 3.06 -13.39 11.39
C ASN A 364 4.51 -13.01 11.76
N ALA A 365 4.95 -11.81 11.38
CA ALA A 365 6.26 -11.27 11.75
C ALA A 365 6.47 -11.12 13.27
N ILE A 366 5.39 -11.11 14.06
CA ILE A 366 5.42 -11.12 15.52
C ILE A 366 5.12 -12.54 16.02
N GLN A 367 4.02 -13.14 15.53
CA GLN A 367 3.51 -14.41 16.04
C GLN A 367 4.50 -15.57 15.91
N LYS A 368 5.32 -15.60 14.86
CA LYS A 368 6.34 -16.66 14.66
C LYS A 368 7.38 -16.79 15.78
N TYR A 369 7.48 -15.78 16.65
CA TYR A 369 8.38 -15.78 17.81
C TYR A 369 7.66 -16.17 19.12
N SER A 370 6.35 -16.40 19.09
CA SER A 370 5.62 -16.94 20.22
C SER A 370 6.00 -18.41 20.43
N PRO A 371 6.18 -18.87 21.68
CA PRO A 371 6.38 -20.28 21.99
C PRO A 371 5.18 -21.15 21.62
N ASN A 372 4.01 -20.55 21.34
CA ASN A 372 2.77 -21.22 20.97
C ASN A 372 2.44 -21.14 19.47
N TYR A 373 3.33 -20.56 18.66
CA TYR A 373 3.15 -20.49 17.22
C TYR A 373 3.07 -21.88 16.58
N GLY A 374 2.06 -22.10 15.74
CA GLY A 374 1.87 -23.34 15.01
C GLY A 374 1.29 -24.50 15.83
N LYS A 375 1.01 -24.32 17.14
CA LYS A 375 0.57 -25.43 18.01
C LYS A 375 -0.87 -25.87 17.77
N LEU A 376 -1.75 -24.95 17.39
CA LEU A 376 -3.17 -25.22 17.17
C LEU A 376 -3.52 -25.36 15.68
N GLU A 377 -2.87 -24.58 14.83
CA GLU A 377 -2.98 -24.66 13.37
C GLU A 377 -1.65 -24.29 12.72
N ASP A 378 -1.35 -24.88 11.57
CA ASP A 378 -0.08 -24.66 10.86
C ASP A 378 0.15 -23.19 10.57
N GLY A 379 1.23 -22.66 11.14
CA GLY A 379 1.64 -21.27 10.94
C GLY A 379 0.64 -20.24 11.46
N ASN A 380 -0.24 -20.60 12.42
CA ASN A 380 -1.32 -19.75 12.92
C ASN A 380 -2.27 -19.25 11.81
N GLN A 381 -2.56 -20.09 10.83
CA GLN A 381 -3.33 -19.71 9.66
C GLN A 381 -4.48 -20.68 9.39
N LEU A 382 -5.65 -20.11 9.08
CA LEU A 382 -6.84 -20.86 8.67
C LEU A 382 -7.32 -20.39 7.31
N SER A 383 -7.87 -21.32 6.54
CA SER A 383 -8.57 -21.04 5.28
C SER A 383 -9.94 -20.41 5.51
N PHE A 384 -10.53 -19.84 4.45
CA PHE A 384 -11.92 -19.35 4.50
C PHE A 384 -12.91 -20.48 4.76
N ASP A 385 -12.71 -21.68 4.21
CA ASP A 385 -13.58 -22.83 4.46
C ASP A 385 -13.59 -23.23 5.94
N GLN A 386 -12.42 -23.21 6.60
CA GLN A 386 -12.30 -23.45 8.04
C GLN A 386 -13.00 -22.36 8.86
N ALA A 387 -12.82 -21.08 8.48
CA ALA A 387 -13.52 -19.97 9.14
C ALA A 387 -15.04 -20.05 8.97
N ALA A 388 -15.52 -20.35 7.76
CA ALA A 388 -16.93 -20.53 7.46
C ALA A 388 -17.55 -21.68 8.25
N SER A 389 -16.82 -22.79 8.36
CA SER A 389 -17.24 -23.93 9.20
C SER A 389 -17.34 -23.54 10.67
N TYR A 390 -16.37 -22.77 11.18
CA TYR A 390 -16.34 -22.32 12.57
C TYR A 390 -17.51 -21.37 12.90
N PHE A 391 -17.87 -20.49 11.98
CA PHE A 391 -18.93 -19.49 12.20
C PHE A 391 -20.30 -19.88 11.64
N LYS A 392 -20.49 -21.12 11.19
CA LYS A 392 -21.73 -21.59 10.54
C LYS A 392 -23.01 -21.32 11.34
N THR A 393 -22.94 -21.35 12.67
CA THR A 393 -24.08 -21.09 13.57
C THR A 393 -24.30 -19.61 13.85
N LYS A 394 -23.32 -18.75 13.56
CA LYS A 394 -23.38 -17.30 13.79
C LYS A 394 -23.82 -16.54 12.54
N GLY A 395 -23.40 -16.98 11.36
CA GLY A 395 -23.75 -16.35 10.08
C GLY A 395 -23.05 -16.99 8.90
N ASP A 396 -23.45 -16.61 7.69
CA ASP A 396 -22.78 -17.05 6.46
C ASP A 396 -21.51 -16.21 6.24
N PHE A 397 -20.36 -16.82 6.51
CA PHE A 397 -19.06 -16.14 6.37
C PHE A 397 -18.83 -15.59 4.95
N TYR A 398 -19.22 -16.31 3.90
CA TYR A 398 -18.98 -15.82 2.54
C TYR A 398 -19.91 -14.65 2.19
N LYS A 399 -21.19 -14.78 2.52
CA LYS A 399 -22.20 -13.77 2.20
C LYS A 399 -22.09 -12.51 3.07
N GLU A 400 -21.79 -12.67 4.35
CA GLU A 400 -21.82 -11.57 5.32
C GLU A 400 -20.44 -10.96 5.57
N ILE A 401 -19.36 -11.74 5.49
CA ILE A 401 -18.00 -11.21 5.72
C ILE A 401 -17.29 -10.97 4.39
N VAL A 402 -17.15 -11.99 3.55
CA VAL A 402 -16.33 -11.88 2.33
C VAL A 402 -16.94 -10.87 1.35
N GLU A 403 -18.27 -10.82 1.20
CA GLU A 403 -18.91 -9.82 0.36
C GLU A 403 -18.74 -8.40 0.92
N ASN A 404 -18.88 -8.19 2.23
CA ASN A 404 -18.60 -6.89 2.85
C ASN A 404 -17.14 -6.48 2.65
N ILE A 405 -16.19 -7.40 2.78
CA ILE A 405 -14.76 -7.17 2.47
C ILE A 405 -14.59 -6.68 1.03
N LYS A 406 -15.21 -7.32 0.04
CA LYS A 406 -15.15 -6.89 -1.37
C LYS A 406 -15.71 -5.47 -1.55
N GLN A 407 -16.86 -5.18 -0.96
CA GLN A 407 -17.51 -3.87 -1.06
C GLN A 407 -16.68 -2.76 -0.40
N ILE A 408 -16.05 -3.03 0.74
CA ILE A 408 -15.15 -2.09 1.42
C ILE A 408 -13.85 -1.92 0.61
N SER A 409 -13.30 -3.02 0.07
CA SER A 409 -12.11 -3.00 -0.79
C SER A 409 -12.35 -2.08 -1.99
N LEU A 410 -13.47 -2.25 -2.70
CA LEU A 410 -13.80 -1.42 -3.86
C LEU A 410 -13.88 0.07 -3.50
N LYS A 411 -14.52 0.43 -2.38
CA LYS A 411 -14.57 1.83 -1.88
C LYS A 411 -13.17 2.38 -1.63
N ALA A 412 -12.28 1.60 -1.01
CA ALA A 412 -10.90 2.02 -0.76
C ALA A 412 -10.13 2.31 -2.05
N PHE A 413 -10.27 1.47 -3.08
CA PHE A 413 -9.63 1.74 -4.38
C PHE A 413 -10.29 2.90 -5.13
N LEU A 414 -11.62 3.04 -5.09
CA LEU A 414 -12.31 4.21 -5.66
C LEU A 414 -11.89 5.53 -5.00
N SER A 415 -11.56 5.52 -3.70
CA SER A 415 -11.08 6.70 -2.97
C SER A 415 -9.77 7.28 -3.52
N VAL A 416 -8.97 6.46 -4.21
CA VAL A 416 -7.69 6.87 -4.79
C VAL A 416 -7.71 6.95 -6.32
N ARG A 417 -8.88 6.83 -6.97
CA ARG A 417 -9.01 6.77 -8.44
C ARG A 417 -8.34 7.93 -9.20
N LYS A 418 -8.32 9.12 -8.60
CA LYS A 418 -7.69 10.33 -9.16
C LYS A 418 -6.26 10.56 -8.67
N LYS A 419 -5.72 9.68 -7.81
CA LYS A 419 -4.45 9.89 -7.07
C LYS A 419 -3.41 8.80 -7.36
N ILE A 420 -3.83 7.53 -7.44
CA ILE A 420 -2.92 6.37 -7.59
C ILE A 420 -2.14 6.36 -8.92
N ASN A 421 -2.71 6.93 -9.98
CA ASN A 421 -2.08 7.03 -11.30
C ASN A 421 -2.23 8.42 -11.93
N ILE A 422 -1.89 9.47 -11.18
CA ILE A 422 -2.04 10.88 -11.62
C ILE A 422 -1.27 11.23 -12.90
N LEU A 423 -0.20 10.50 -13.21
CA LEU A 423 0.64 10.73 -14.38
C LEU A 423 0.29 9.81 -15.56
N GLY A 424 -0.78 9.02 -15.45
CA GLY A 424 -1.24 8.13 -16.51
C GLY A 424 -0.17 7.10 -16.92
N ARG A 425 0.60 6.59 -15.96
CA ARG A 425 1.60 5.54 -16.19
C ARG A 425 0.89 4.31 -16.77
N ARG A 426 1.40 3.82 -17.89
CA ARG A 426 0.98 2.57 -18.53
C ARG A 426 1.82 1.41 -18.00
N TYR A 427 1.31 0.18 -18.17
CA TYR A 427 2.09 -1.03 -17.86
C TYR A 427 2.50 -1.15 -16.38
N CYS A 428 1.72 -0.57 -15.47
CA CYS A 428 1.81 -0.82 -14.05
C CYS A 428 0.70 -1.78 -13.65
N PHE A 429 1.00 -2.81 -12.89
CA PHE A 429 0.01 -3.51 -12.09
C PHE A 429 0.57 -3.69 -10.68
N GLU A 430 -0.28 -3.86 -9.69
CA GLU A 430 0.18 -4.06 -8.32
C GLU A 430 -0.79 -4.94 -7.54
N ILE A 431 -0.22 -5.88 -6.78
CA ILE A 431 -0.94 -6.76 -5.86
C ILE A 431 -0.76 -6.21 -4.45
N PHE A 432 -1.89 -5.97 -3.78
CA PHE A 432 -1.98 -5.45 -2.44
C PHE A 432 -2.44 -6.54 -1.47
N GLY A 433 -1.95 -6.50 -0.23
CA GLY A 433 -2.51 -7.25 0.88
C GLY A 433 -3.45 -6.35 1.68
N LEU A 434 -4.71 -6.73 1.82
CA LEU A 434 -5.70 -5.96 2.57
C LEU A 434 -6.03 -6.68 3.88
N ASP A 435 -6.07 -5.93 4.98
CA ASP A 435 -6.18 -6.45 6.33
C ASP A 435 -7.49 -5.99 6.96
N TYR A 436 -8.30 -6.95 7.40
CA TYR A 436 -9.61 -6.72 8.00
C TYR A 436 -9.72 -7.36 9.39
N MET A 437 -10.52 -6.76 10.26
CA MET A 437 -10.97 -7.37 11.52
C MET A 437 -12.48 -7.55 11.46
N ILE A 438 -12.99 -8.50 12.25
CA ILE A 438 -14.42 -8.65 12.50
C ILE A 438 -14.66 -8.45 13.99
N ASP A 439 -15.75 -7.80 14.35
CA ASP A 439 -16.20 -7.70 15.74
C ASP A 439 -17.19 -8.80 16.16
N GLU A 440 -17.52 -8.84 17.45
CA GLU A 440 -18.48 -9.79 18.01
C GLU A 440 -19.89 -9.69 17.38
N GLU A 441 -20.23 -8.55 16.75
CA GLU A 441 -21.50 -8.31 16.05
C GLU A 441 -21.42 -8.74 14.57
N PHE A 442 -20.35 -9.43 14.17
CA PHE A 442 -20.13 -9.91 12.80
C PHE A 442 -19.92 -8.79 11.77
N LYS A 443 -19.53 -7.59 12.21
CA LYS A 443 -19.25 -6.44 11.36
C LYS A 443 -17.78 -6.38 10.94
N VAL A 444 -17.56 -6.05 9.68
CA VAL A 444 -16.24 -5.98 9.04
C VAL A 444 -15.61 -4.59 9.18
N TRP A 445 -14.33 -4.55 9.56
CA TRP A 445 -13.54 -3.35 9.75
C TRP A 445 -12.26 -3.38 8.92
N LEU A 446 -12.07 -2.41 8.01
CA LEU A 446 -10.82 -2.22 7.29
C LEU A 446 -9.74 -1.67 8.25
N ILE A 447 -8.60 -2.35 8.31
CA ILE A 447 -7.49 -1.99 9.21
C ILE A 447 -6.35 -1.32 8.45
N GLU A 448 -5.88 -1.94 7.37
CA GLU A 448 -4.84 -1.37 6.51
C GLU A 448 -4.83 -2.04 5.13
N ILE A 449 -4.21 -1.36 4.16
CA ILE A 449 -3.88 -1.89 2.84
C ILE A 449 -2.36 -1.79 2.68
N ASN A 450 -1.72 -2.87 2.26
CA ASN A 450 -0.28 -3.02 2.18
C ASN A 450 0.15 -3.20 0.73
N SER A 451 1.09 -2.38 0.25
CA SER A 451 1.74 -2.57 -1.06
C SER A 451 2.70 -3.76 -1.10
N ASN A 452 3.06 -4.29 0.07
CA ASN A 452 3.73 -5.58 0.18
C ASN A 452 2.68 -6.63 0.59
N PRO A 453 2.21 -7.48 -0.33
CA PRO A 453 1.21 -8.49 -0.03
C PRO A 453 1.74 -9.64 0.86
N CYS A 454 3.05 -9.70 1.11
CA CYS A 454 3.76 -10.82 1.75
C CYS A 454 3.64 -12.11 0.92
N LEU A 455 4.68 -12.46 0.16
CA LEU A 455 4.69 -13.65 -0.71
C LEU A 455 5.47 -14.81 -0.07
N GLU A 456 5.40 -14.92 1.25
CA GLU A 456 6.07 -15.97 2.03
C GLU A 456 5.14 -17.17 2.19
N GLU A 457 5.61 -18.35 1.77
CA GLU A 457 4.88 -19.62 1.84
C GLU A 457 4.97 -20.24 3.25
N SER A 458 4.59 -19.48 4.27
CA SER A 458 4.84 -19.82 5.69
C SER A 458 3.97 -20.94 6.25
N SER A 459 3.09 -21.53 5.45
CA SER A 459 2.19 -22.63 5.82
C SER A 459 1.80 -23.44 4.59
N PRO A 460 1.31 -24.69 4.76
CA PRO A 460 0.77 -25.48 3.65
C PRO A 460 -0.34 -24.76 2.88
N LEU A 461 -1.16 -23.96 3.57
CA LEU A 461 -2.21 -23.14 2.93
C LEU A 461 -1.59 -22.11 1.97
N LEU A 462 -0.63 -21.31 2.45
CA LEU A 462 -0.02 -20.25 1.64
C LEU A 462 0.85 -20.79 0.51
N SER A 463 1.46 -21.97 0.70
CA SER A 463 2.22 -22.65 -0.36
C SER A 463 1.36 -23.05 -1.57
N LYS A 464 0.03 -23.12 -1.40
CA LYS A 464 -0.93 -23.35 -2.50
C LYS A 464 -1.48 -22.03 -3.04
N LEU A 465 -1.91 -21.13 -2.15
CA LEU A 465 -2.60 -19.90 -2.55
C LEU A 465 -1.66 -18.89 -3.23
N ILE A 466 -0.44 -18.68 -2.73
CA ILE A 466 0.44 -17.63 -3.25
C ILE A 466 0.88 -17.90 -4.70
N PRO A 467 1.34 -19.11 -5.07
CA PRO A 467 1.71 -19.40 -6.45
C PRO A 467 0.51 -19.28 -7.39
N ARG A 468 -0.66 -19.79 -6.99
CA ARG A 468 -1.90 -19.65 -7.75
C ARG A 468 -2.30 -18.19 -7.95
N MET A 469 -2.26 -17.40 -6.88
CA MET A 469 -2.57 -15.97 -6.93
C MET A 469 -1.67 -15.21 -7.91
N LEU A 470 -0.35 -15.43 -7.88
CA LEU A 470 0.60 -14.79 -8.81
C LEU A 470 0.36 -15.22 -10.25
N ASP A 471 0.12 -16.51 -10.45
CA ASP A 471 -0.02 -17.10 -11.77
C ASP A 471 -1.28 -16.65 -12.49
N ASP A 472 -2.39 -16.57 -11.76
CA ASP A 472 -3.65 -16.02 -12.24
C ASP A 472 -3.55 -14.50 -12.48
N ALA A 473 -2.77 -13.78 -11.65
CA ALA A 473 -2.51 -12.36 -11.84
C ALA A 473 -1.73 -12.08 -13.13
N PHE A 474 -0.69 -12.88 -13.42
CA PHE A 474 0.08 -12.77 -14.67
C PHE A 474 -0.77 -13.06 -15.91
N SER A 475 -1.74 -13.97 -15.80
CA SER A 475 -2.69 -14.25 -16.88
C SER A 475 -3.57 -13.03 -17.24
N LEU A 476 -3.84 -12.14 -16.27
CA LEU A 476 -4.63 -10.92 -16.44
C LEU A 476 -3.77 -9.66 -16.74
N THR A 477 -2.45 -9.79 -16.69
CA THR A 477 -1.53 -8.65 -16.80
C THR A 477 -0.48 -8.91 -17.87
N LEU A 478 0.55 -9.70 -17.55
CA LEU A 478 1.67 -10.00 -18.45
C LEU A 478 1.20 -10.69 -19.73
N ASP A 479 0.42 -11.76 -19.59
CA ASP A 479 0.06 -12.63 -20.71
C ASP A 479 -0.91 -11.91 -21.69
N GLN A 480 -1.60 -10.85 -21.22
CA GLN A 480 -2.41 -9.96 -22.07
C GLN A 480 -1.54 -9.07 -22.97
N LEU A 481 -0.35 -8.69 -22.50
CA LEU A 481 0.57 -7.80 -23.20
C LEU A 481 1.62 -8.55 -24.02
N PHE A 482 1.97 -9.74 -23.56
CA PHE A 482 3.03 -10.63 -24.04
C PHE A 482 2.47 -12.05 -24.16
N PRO A 483 1.77 -12.37 -25.27
CA PRO A 483 1.06 -13.63 -25.42
C PRO A 483 1.97 -14.85 -25.28
N ILE A 484 1.46 -15.88 -24.60
CA ILE A 484 2.12 -17.18 -24.44
C ILE A 484 1.35 -18.26 -25.21
N THR A 485 2.06 -19.25 -25.74
CA THR A 485 1.50 -20.31 -26.60
C THR A 485 0.75 -21.36 -25.78
N LYS A 486 1.33 -21.76 -24.64
CA LYS A 486 0.71 -22.69 -23.69
C LYS A 486 1.39 -22.62 -22.33
N LYS A 487 0.59 -22.68 -21.27
CA LYS A 487 1.08 -22.79 -19.89
C LYS A 487 1.38 -24.26 -19.56
N GLN A 488 2.58 -24.54 -19.07
CA GLN A 488 3.03 -25.93 -18.87
C GLN A 488 2.38 -26.65 -17.68
N THR A 489 2.12 -25.94 -16.59
CA THR A 489 1.55 -26.50 -15.36
C THR A 489 0.70 -25.47 -14.63
N THR A 490 -0.33 -25.93 -13.92
CA THR A 490 -1.26 -25.12 -13.13
C THR A 490 -0.95 -25.24 -11.64
N PHE A 491 -1.17 -24.18 -10.87
CA PHE A 491 -1.08 -24.20 -9.41
C PHE A 491 -2.46 -24.50 -8.82
N SER A 492 -2.75 -25.77 -8.57
CA SER A 492 -4.09 -26.20 -8.15
C SER A 492 -4.42 -25.78 -6.72
N VAL A 493 -5.66 -25.36 -6.51
CA VAL A 493 -6.24 -25.03 -5.19
C VAL A 493 -7.52 -25.87 -5.04
N PRO A 494 -7.74 -26.54 -3.89
CA PRO A 494 -8.94 -27.35 -3.68
C PRO A 494 -10.22 -26.55 -3.96
N ASN A 495 -11.23 -27.21 -4.53
CA ASN A 495 -12.53 -26.62 -4.91
C ASN A 495 -12.50 -25.60 -6.07
N TYR A 496 -11.34 -25.35 -6.67
CA TYR A 496 -11.21 -24.47 -7.84
C TYR A 496 -10.66 -25.24 -9.04
N SER A 497 -11.33 -25.09 -10.19
CA SER A 497 -10.80 -25.60 -11.45
C SER A 497 -9.50 -24.89 -11.81
N ASP A 498 -8.56 -25.62 -12.41
CA ASP A 498 -7.28 -25.07 -12.86
C ASP A 498 -7.39 -24.10 -14.04
N ASN A 499 -8.49 -24.17 -14.79
CA ASN A 499 -8.78 -23.23 -15.89
C ASN A 499 -9.52 -21.97 -15.40
N HIS A 500 -9.95 -21.94 -14.14
CA HIS A 500 -10.70 -20.84 -13.57
C HIS A 500 -9.74 -19.81 -12.96
N ASN A 501 -9.78 -18.56 -13.42
CA ASN A 501 -8.99 -17.50 -12.82
C ASN A 501 -9.65 -17.01 -11.52
N MET A 502 -8.95 -17.16 -10.41
CA MET A 502 -9.47 -16.84 -9.07
C MET A 502 -9.47 -15.33 -8.77
N TRP A 503 -9.02 -14.47 -9.68
CA TRP A 503 -9.21 -13.02 -9.57
C TRP A 503 -10.55 -12.60 -10.17
N ARG A 504 -11.41 -12.00 -9.34
CA ARG A 504 -12.70 -11.44 -9.76
C ARG A 504 -12.61 -9.94 -9.88
N LYS A 505 -12.91 -9.42 -11.08
CA LYS A 505 -13.05 -7.98 -11.29
C LYS A 505 -14.24 -7.45 -10.48
N LEU A 506 -14.00 -6.47 -9.62
CA LEU A 506 -15.03 -5.81 -8.82
C LEU A 506 -15.42 -4.43 -9.36
N GLY A 507 -14.51 -3.77 -10.09
CA GLY A 507 -14.80 -2.46 -10.67
C GLY A 507 -13.65 -1.91 -11.48
N LYS A 508 -13.88 -0.75 -12.09
CA LYS A 508 -12.86 0.04 -12.79
C LYS A 508 -12.82 1.42 -12.15
N LEU A 509 -11.62 1.95 -11.90
CA LEU A 509 -11.47 3.21 -11.17
C LEU A 509 -11.74 4.45 -12.04
N GLN A 510 -11.57 4.31 -13.37
CA GLN A 510 -11.80 5.35 -14.37
C GLN A 510 -12.95 5.01 -15.30
#